data_AF-A0A4D6H136-F1
#
_entry.id   AF-A0A4D6H136-F1
#
_cell.length_a   1.000
_cell.length_b   1.000
_cell.length_c   1.000
_cell.angle_alpha   90.00
_cell.angle_beta   90.00
_cell.angle_gamma   90.00
#
_symmetry.space_group_name_H-M   'P 1'
#
loop_
_entity.id
_entity.type
_entity.pdbx_description
1 polymer ?
#
loop_
_entity_poly.entity_id
_entity_poly.type
_entity_poly.pdbx_seq_one_letter_code
_entity_poly.pdbx_strand_id
1 'polypeptide(L)' 'MISLTSDRSEDAVYHVVCHGCLCEEIIENDRVLAATKTITHRKRTDHTVEYAEIGGDSS' A
#
# COMPACT_ATOMS: atom_id res chain seq x y z
N MET A 1 3.95 7.46 32.19
CA MET A 1 3.17 7.82 31.00
C MET A 1 3.97 7.34 29.80
N ILE A 2 3.61 6.18 29.25
CA ILE A 2 4.19 5.69 28.00
C ILE A 2 3.49 6.44 26.88
N SER A 3 4.17 7.43 26.30
CA SER A 3 3.73 8.05 25.05
C SER A 3 3.82 7.00 23.95
N LEU A 4 2.72 6.28 23.73
CA LEU A 4 2.50 5.41 22.58
C LEU A 4 2.42 6.31 21.33
N THR A 5 3.56 6.70 20.78
CA THR A 5 3.62 7.16 19.38
C THR A 5 3.57 5.90 18.50
N SER A 6 2.44 5.22 18.50
CA SER A 6 2.24 3.98 17.74
C SER A 6 0.85 3.95 17.08
N ASP A 7 0.37 5.13 16.70
CA ASP A 7 -0.94 5.38 16.09
C ASP A 7 -0.69 6.26 14.85
N ARG A 8 0.00 5.69 13.87
CA ARG A 8 0.16 6.30 12.53
C ARG A 8 -0.03 5.26 11.42
N SER A 9 -0.32 4.02 11.82
CA SER A 9 -0.51 2.90 10.91
C SER A 9 -1.99 2.49 10.81
N GLU A 10 -2.87 3.05 11.65
CA GLU A 10 -4.33 2.83 11.64
C GLU A 10 -5.08 3.76 10.67
N ASP A 11 -4.38 4.71 10.05
CA ASP A 11 -4.86 5.56 8.96
C ASP A 11 -4.02 5.43 7.68
N ALA A 12 -3.16 4.41 7.60
CA ALA A 12 -2.27 4.25 6.45
C ALA A 12 -3.03 3.62 5.28
N VAL A 13 -3.34 4.41 4.26
CA VAL A 13 -3.95 3.94 3.02
C VAL A 13 -2.85 3.69 1.99
N TYR A 14 -2.83 2.48 1.42
CA TYR A 14 -1.89 2.08 0.38
C TYR A 14 -2.61 1.90 -0.95
N HIS A 15 -2.02 2.41 -2.01
CA HIS A 15 -2.52 2.30 -3.37
C HIS A 15 -1.54 1.54 -4.24
N VAL A 16 -2.06 0.51 -4.91
CA VAL A 16 -1.31 -0.37 -5.80
C VAL A 16 -1.91 -0.27 -7.19
N VAL A 17 -1.13 0.19 -8.17
CA VAL A 17 -1.55 0.37 -9.56
C VAL A 17 -0.65 -0.42 -10.48
N CYS A 18 -1.23 -1.17 -11.40
CA CYS A 18 -0.50 -1.80 -12.49
C CYS A 18 -0.62 -0.96 -13.77
N HIS A 19 0.50 -0.68 -14.44
CA HIS A 19 0.51 0.10 -15.69
C HIS A 19 0.41 -0.79 -16.94
N GLY A 20 0.44 -2.11 -16.77
CA GLY A 20 0.27 -3.08 -17.85
C GLY A 20 -1.13 -3.67 -17.97
N CYS A 21 -2.01 -3.43 -16.99
CA CYS A 21 -3.39 -3.92 -17.00
C CYS A 21 -4.30 -3.09 -16.09
N LEU A 22 -5.59 -3.42 -16.04
CA LEU A 22 -6.60 -2.71 -15.23
C LEU A 22 -6.57 -3.08 -13.73
N CYS A 23 -5.41 -3.50 -13.21
CA CYS A 23 -5.28 -3.87 -11.81
C CYS A 23 -4.99 -2.63 -10.97
N GLU A 24 -5.95 -2.24 -10.15
CA GLU A 24 -5.88 -1.11 -9.22
C GLU A 24 -6.51 -1.53 -7.90
N GLU A 25 -5.79 -1.37 -6.79
CA GLU A 25 -6.25 -1.78 -5.46
C GLU A 25 -5.89 -0.74 -4.40
N ILE A 26 -6.85 -0.45 -3.52
CA ILE A 26 -6.68 0.37 -2.32
C ILE A 26 -6.73 -0.55 -1.11
N ILE A 27 -5.73 -0.45 -0.23
CA ILE A 27 -5.55 -1.33 0.92
C ILE A 27 -5.30 -0.46 2.14
N GLU A 28 -6.17 -0.57 3.13
CA GLU A 28 -6.13 0.23 4.34
C GLU A 28 -5.45 -0.58 5.46
N ASN A 29 -4.59 0.08 6.24
CA ASN A 29 -4.01 -0.42 7.49
C ASN A 29 -3.21 -1.72 7.40
N ASP A 30 -2.93 -2.20 6.18
CA ASP A 30 -2.19 -3.43 5.94
C ASP A 30 -1.13 -3.26 4.84
N ARG A 31 0.03 -2.74 5.28
CA ARG A 31 1.22 -2.56 4.45
C ARG A 31 1.71 -3.86 3.84
N VAL A 32 1.65 -4.95 4.63
CA VAL A 32 2.19 -6.25 4.24
C VAL A 32 1.34 -6.85 3.12
N LEU A 33 0.02 -6.73 3.23
CA LEU A 33 -0.90 -7.12 2.17
C LEU A 33 -0.66 -6.33 0.89
N ALA A 34 -0.50 -5.00 0.98
CA ALA A 34 -0.23 -4.15 -0.17
C ALA A 34 1.11 -4.48 -0.87
N ALA A 35 2.18 -4.68 -0.10
CA ALA A 35 3.47 -5.11 -0.64
C ALA A 35 3.40 -6.50 -1.27
N THR A 36 2.72 -7.45 -0.62
CA THR A 36 2.58 -8.83 -1.12
C THR A 36 1.81 -8.86 -2.44
N LYS A 37 0.73 -8.09 -2.55
CA LYS A 37 -0.03 -7.96 -3.79
C LYS A 37 0.80 -7.36 -4.92
N THR A 38 1.53 -6.29 -4.64
CA THR A 38 2.46 -5.66 -5.60
C THR A 38 3.50 -6.67 -6.12
N ILE A 39 4.18 -7.39 -5.22
CA ILE A 39 5.20 -8.39 -5.59
C ILE A 39 4.59 -9.55 -6.37
N THR A 40 3.44 -10.05 -5.94
CA THR A 40 2.76 -11.18 -6.57
C THR A 40 2.30 -10.81 -7.97
N HIS A 41 1.70 -9.62 -8.14
CA HIS A 41 1.23 -9.14 -9.43
C HIS A 41 2.41 -8.96 -10.40
N ARG A 42 3.47 -8.27 -9.96
CA ARG A 42 4.69 -8.07 -10.76
C ARG A 42 5.30 -9.40 -11.20
N LYS A 43 5.42 -10.38 -10.30
CA LYS A 43 5.98 -11.71 -10.65
C LYS A 43 5.12 -12.51 -11.62
N ARG A 44 3.79 -12.36 -11.56
CA ARG A 44 2.86 -13.12 -12.41
C ARG A 44 2.73 -12.54 -13.81
N THR A 45 2.84 -11.23 -13.93
CA THR A 45 2.51 -10.50 -15.17
C THR A 45 3.71 -9.87 -15.83
N ASP A 46 4.84 -9.76 -15.13
CA ASP A 46 6.00 -8.96 -15.54
C ASP A 46 5.68 -7.48 -15.80
N HIS A 47 4.52 -7.01 -15.37
CA HIS A 47 4.11 -5.62 -15.54
C HIS A 47 4.79 -4.70 -14.52
N THR A 48 4.89 -3.43 -14.88
CA THR A 48 5.24 -2.35 -13.96
C THR A 48 4.06 -2.10 -13.01
N VAL A 49 4.31 -2.24 -11.71
CA VAL A 49 3.35 -1.98 -10.65
C VAL A 49 3.90 -0.88 -9.74
N GLU A 50 3.16 0.20 -9.57
CA GLU A 50 3.43 1.29 -8.64
C GLU A 50 2.74 1.02 -7.30
N TYR A 51 3.42 1.40 -6.21
CA TYR A 51 2.95 1.29 -4.83
C TYR A 51 3.20 2.62 -4.14
N ALA A 52 2.14 3.22 -3.60
CA ALA A 52 2.21 4.50 -2.89
C ALA A 52 1.38 4.45 -1.60
N GLU A 53 1.90 5.03 -0.53
CA GLU A 53 1.14 5.34 0.68
C GLU A 53 0.48 6.71 0.51
N ILE A 54 -0.83 6.79 0.68
CA ILE A 54 -1.66 8.01 0.54
C ILE A 54 -2.06 8.57 1.92
N GLY A 55 -1.78 7.86 3.02
CA GLY A 55 -2.12 8.29 4.38
C GLY A 55 -0.90 8.78 5.17
N GLY A 56 -0.79 10.09 5.41
CA GLY A 56 0.29 10.66 6.22
C GLY A 56 0.32 12.18 6.41
N ASP A 57 -0.55 12.93 5.72
CA ASP A 57 -0.71 14.38 5.90
C ASP A 57 -1.71 14.67 7.02
N SER A 58 -1.26 14.47 8.27
CA SER A 58 -1.90 15.09 9.43
C SER A 58 -1.42 16.54 9.49
N SER A 59 -2.31 17.48 9.16
CA SER A 59 -2.12 18.93 9.30
C SER A 59 -1.81 19.36 10.72
#